data_AF-A0AAD0FX52-F1
#
_entry.id   AF-A0AAD0FX52-F1
#
_cell.length_a   1.000
_cell.length_b   1.000
_cell.length_c   1.000
_cell.angle_alpha   90.00
_cell.angle_beta   90.00
_cell.angle_gamma   90.00
#
_symmetry.space_group_name_H-M   'P 1'
#
loop_
_entity.id
_entity.type
_entity.pdbx_description
1 polymer ?
#
loop_
_entity_poly.entity_id
_entity_poly.type
_entity_poly.pdbx_seq_one_letter_code
_entity_poly.pdbx_strand_id
1 'polypeptide(L)' 'MNKTIKKLVVITAVALSAGALAQTYNVYNHKKMAAIECGGEQNIKSVTSKKFECIEQARKTL' A
#
# COMPACT_ATOMS: atom_id res chain seq x y z
N MET A 1 3.64 -11.99 -35.53
CA MET A 1 4.34 -11.56 -34.31
C MET A 1 5.58 -12.43 -34.10
N ASN A 2 6.77 -11.83 -34.02
CA ASN A 2 8.04 -12.55 -33.97
C ASN A 2 8.19 -13.30 -32.61
N LYS A 3 8.76 -14.52 -32.60
CA LYS A 3 8.89 -15.36 -31.38
C LYS A 3 9.64 -14.64 -30.25
N THR A 4 10.62 -13.81 -30.61
CA THR A 4 11.40 -12.98 -29.68
C THR A 4 10.54 -11.90 -29.02
N ILE A 5 9.69 -11.21 -29.80
CA ILE A 5 8.80 -10.17 -29.30
C ILE A 5 7.77 -10.77 -28.33
N LYS A 6 7.23 -11.94 -28.64
CA LYS A 6 6.27 -12.64 -27.78
C LYS A 6 6.88 -13.00 -26.42
N LYS A 7 8.14 -13.45 -26.38
CA LYS A 7 8.86 -13.72 -25.12
C LYS A 7 9.07 -12.45 -24.30
N LEU A 8 9.50 -11.36 -24.94
CA LEU A 8 9.73 -10.07 -24.28
C LEU A 8 8.45 -9.54 -23.63
N VAL A 9 7.33 -9.54 -24.36
CA VAL A 9 6.03 -9.09 -23.84
C VAL A 9 5.60 -9.89 -22.62
N VAL A 10 5.76 -11.22 -22.64
CA VAL A 10 5.39 -12.07 -21.49
C VAL A 10 6.26 -11.77 -20.27
N ILE A 11 7.58 -11.62 -20.45
CA ILE A 11 8.49 -11.30 -19.34
C ILE A 11 8.13 -9.94 -18.73
N THR A 12 7.90 -8.93 -19.56
CA THR A 12 7.54 -7.58 -19.08
C THR A 12 6.19 -7.57 -18.37
N ALA A 13 5.20 -8.30 -18.89
CA ALA A 13 3.88 -8.41 -18.25
C ALA A 13 3.97 -9.06 -16.86
N VAL A 14 4.74 -10.14 -16.73
CA VAL A 14 4.95 -10.81 -15.43
C VAL A 14 5.67 -9.88 -14.44
N ALA A 15 6.73 -9.20 -14.87
CA ALA A 15 7.47 -8.27 -14.01
C ALA A 15 6.61 -7.09 -13.52
N LEU A 16 5.79 -6.49 -14.40
CA LEU A 16 4.88 -5.40 -14.05
C LEU A 16 3.79 -5.86 -13.07
N SER A 17 3.22 -7.05 -13.29
CA SER A 17 2.20 -7.59 -12.39
C SER A 17 2.73 -7.90 -10.99
N ALA A 18 3.96 -8.41 -10.86
CA ALA A 18 4.60 -8.64 -9.56
C ALA A 18 4.88 -7.33 -8.80
N GLY A 19 5.37 -6.29 -9.50
CA GLY A 19 5.65 -4.99 -8.89
C GLY A 19 4.39 -4.27 -8.39
N ALA A 20 3.29 -4.34 -9.16
CA ALA A 20 2.01 -3.73 -8.78
C ALA A 20 1.39 -4.39 -7.53
N LEU A 21 1.49 -5.71 -7.40
CA LEU A 21 1.00 -6.42 -6.22
C LEU A 21 1.78 -5.98 -4.97
N ALA A 22 3.12 -5.93 -5.03
CA ALA A 22 3.94 -5.53 -3.89
C ALA A 22 3.62 -4.12 -3.36
N GLN A 23 3.39 -3.14 -4.26
CA GLN A 23 2.95 -1.80 -3.85
C GLN A 23 1.57 -1.82 -3.18
N THR A 24 0.64 -2.59 -3.73
CA THR A 24 -0.73 -2.67 -3.19
C THR A 24 -0.75 -3.29 -1.79
N TYR A 25 0.02 -4.36 -1.56
CA TYR A 25 0.15 -4.98 -0.24
C TYR A 25 0.80 -4.04 0.78
N ASN A 26 1.81 -3.27 0.37
CA ASN A 26 2.48 -2.35 1.29
C ASN A 26 1.56 -1.19 1.72
N VAL A 27 0.84 -0.59 0.77
CA VAL A 27 -0.09 0.51 1.07
C VAL A 27 -1.26 0.04 1.93
N TYR A 28 -1.82 -1.14 1.63
CA TYR A 28 -2.92 -1.70 2.40
C TYR A 28 -2.50 -2.02 3.84
N ASN A 29 -1.33 -2.62 4.05
CA ASN A 29 -0.84 -2.91 5.40
C ASN A 29 -0.50 -1.65 6.19
N HIS A 30 0.12 -0.65 5.58
CA HIS A 30 0.40 0.61 6.26
C HIS A 30 -0.87 1.30 6.75
N LYS A 31 -1.93 1.30 5.92
CA LYS A 31 -3.21 1.89 6.30
C LYS A 31 -3.91 1.10 7.40
N LYS A 32 -3.84 -0.24 7.35
CA LYS A 32 -4.43 -1.12 8.37
C LYS A 32 -3.72 -1.00 9.73
N MET A 33 -2.39 -0.91 9.73
CA MET A 33 -1.62 -0.66 10.96
C MET A 33 -1.93 0.71 11.54
N ALA A 34 -1.98 1.75 10.70
CA ALA A 34 -2.40 3.08 11.12
C ALA A 34 -3.82 3.09 11.70
N ALA A 35 -4.75 2.32 11.13
CA ALA A 35 -6.11 2.22 11.64
C ALA A 35 -6.17 1.58 13.04
N ILE A 36 -5.34 0.57 13.28
CA ILE A 36 -5.24 -0.07 14.61
C ILE A 36 -4.70 0.93 15.62
N GLU A 37 -3.61 1.65 15.30
CA GLU A 37 -3.00 2.61 16.22
C GLU A 37 -3.86 3.86 16.45
N CYS A 38 -4.58 4.33 15.43
CA CYS A 38 -5.47 5.48 15.56
C CYS A 38 -6.88 5.12 16.09
N GLY A 39 -7.17 3.84 16.36
CA GLY A 39 -8.49 3.39 16.84
C GLY A 39 -9.60 3.47 15.78
N GLY A 40 -9.24 3.41 14.50
CA GLY A 40 -10.15 3.43 13.35
C GLY A 40 -9.54 4.13 12.13
N GLU A 41 -9.92 3.71 10.92
CA GLU A 41 -9.46 4.35 9.67
C GLU A 41 -9.88 5.83 9.59
N GLN A 42 -11.03 6.18 10.17
CA GLN A 42 -11.55 7.54 10.24
C GLN A 42 -10.72 8.49 11.11
N ASN A 43 -9.87 7.94 11.98
CA ASN A 43 -9.01 8.70 12.89
C ASN A 43 -7.60 8.90 12.31
N ILE A 44 -7.36 8.44 11.08
CA ILE A 44 -6.10 8.61 10.38
C ILE A 44 -6.11 9.97 9.69
N LYS A 45 -5.20 10.86 10.09
CA LYS A 45 -4.98 12.17 9.44
C LYS A 45 -4.14 12.03 8.17
N SER A 46 -3.12 11.16 8.22
CA SER A 46 -2.15 10.95 7.14
C SER A 46 -1.52 9.57 7.26
N VAL A 47 -1.29 8.89 6.14
CA VAL A 47 -0.47 7.68 6.05
C VAL A 47 0.57 7.86 4.96
N THR A 48 1.82 7.70 5.33
CA THR A 48 2.95 7.61 4.42
C THR A 48 3.56 6.22 4.51
N SER A 49 4.42 5.88 3.54
CA SER A 49 5.16 4.61 3.50
C SER A 49 6.13 4.40 4.67
N LYS A 50 6.31 5.39 5.56
CA LYS A 50 7.21 5.30 6.73
C LYS A 50 6.56 5.68 8.05
N LYS A 51 5.49 6.48 8.04
CA LYS A 51 4.84 7.05 9.23
C LYS A 51 3.35 7.25 9.01
N PHE A 52 2.56 7.24 10.07
CA PHE A 52 1.17 7.67 10.06
C PHE A 52 0.95 8.69 11.17
N GLU A 53 -0.03 9.56 10.98
CA GLU A 53 -0.47 10.54 11.96
C GLU A 53 -1.95 10.31 12.27
N CYS A 54 -2.28 10.27 13.56
CA CYS A 54 -3.66 10.19 14.01
C CYS A 54 -4.23 11.59 14.23
N ILE A 55 -5.55 11.73 14.07
CA ILE A 55 -6.27 12.93 14.46
C ILE A 55 -6.20 13.04 15.99
N GLU A 56 -5.78 14.21 16.47
CA GLU A 56 -5.43 14.49 17.87
C GLU A 56 -6.58 14.24 18.87
N GLN A 57 -7.84 14.18 18.39
CA GLN A 57 -9.02 13.90 19.21
C GLN A 57 -9.06 12.48 19.80
N ALA A 58 -8.36 11.49 19.24
CA ALA A 58 -8.35 10.11 19.77
C ALA A 58 -7.39 9.91 20.95
N ARG A 59 -6.43 10.82 21.18
CA ARG A 59 -5.42 10.69 22.25
C ARG A 59 -5.91 11.15 23.62
N LYS A 60 -7.02 11.89 23.70
CA LYS A 60 -7.53 12.48 24.95
C LYS A 60 -8.53 11.61 25.70
N THR A 61 -8.82 10.40 25.23
CA THR A 61 -9.84 9.51 25.83
C THR A 61 -9.29 8.15 26.26
N LEU A 62 -7.96 7.98 26.27
CA LEU A 62 -7.28 6.85 26.92
C LEU A 62 -6.77 7.28 28.30
#